data_AF-A0A7V4T528-F1
#
_entry.id   AF-A0A7V4T528-F1
#
_cell.length_a   1.000
_cell.length_b   1.000
_cell.length_c   1.000
_cell.angle_alpha   90.00
_cell.angle_beta   90.00
_cell.angle_gamma   90.00
#
_symmetry.space_group_name_H-M   'P 1'
#
loop_
_entity.id
_entity.type
_entity.pdbx_description
1 polymer ?
#
loop_
_entity_poly.entity_id
_entity_poly.type
_entity_poly.pdbx_seq_one_letter_code
_entity_poly.pdbx_strand_id
1 'polypeptide(L)'
;LNYSMDMLKNLIDFATMAEPLMKSSVPQVIQSLDDLEQNNVFKIADISIQTLKKIGKTYTEEEFQQIGDGLVRLTGLLRDLTSPESLDLLEKAARLPGAVDLDAAKPVGPFSMLGAMSDAKVKEGMGVLLELAKGLPAMKKS
;
A
#
# COMPACT_ATOMS: atom_id res chain seq x y z
N LEU A 1 9.59 58.51 -32.87
CA LEU A 1 10.86 57.91 -32.44
C LEU A 1 11.06 57.88 -30.91
N ASN A 2 10.62 58.88 -30.13
CA ASN A 2 10.82 58.89 -28.66
C ASN A 2 10.14 57.73 -27.91
N TYR A 3 8.89 57.39 -28.23
CA TYR A 3 8.15 56.34 -27.51
C TYR A 3 8.80 54.95 -27.58
N SER A 4 9.36 54.58 -28.73
CA SER A 4 10.08 53.30 -28.90
C SER A 4 11.41 53.28 -28.14
N MET A 5 12.06 54.44 -27.99
CA MET A 5 13.28 54.56 -27.17
C MET A 5 12.97 54.45 -25.68
N ASP A 6 11.88 55.06 -25.21
CA ASP A 6 11.44 54.97 -23.81
C ASP A 6 11.01 53.54 -23.46
N MET A 7 10.34 52.83 -24.39
CA MET A 7 9.96 51.43 -24.20
C MET A 7 11.19 50.50 -24.11
N LEU A 8 12.19 50.69 -24.98
CA LEU A 8 13.44 49.92 -24.92
C LEU A 8 14.22 50.22 -23.64
N LYS A 9 14.24 51.48 -23.20
CA LYS A 9 14.86 51.88 -21.94
C LYS A 9 14.18 51.21 -20.74
N ASN A 10 12.85 51.20 -20.69
CA ASN A 10 12.10 50.55 -19.62
C ASN A 10 12.32 49.02 -19.59
N LEU A 11 12.45 48.38 -20.76
CA LEU A 11 12.73 46.94 -20.85
C LEU A 11 14.15 46.61 -20.39
N ILE A 12 15.13 47.44 -20.75
CA ILE A 12 16.51 47.31 -20.28
C ILE A 12 16.58 47.52 -18.77
N ASP A 13 15.94 48.58 -18.25
CA ASP A 13 15.92 48.89 -16.82
C ASP A 13 15.24 47.75 -16.02
N PHE A 14 14.16 47.15 -16.55
CA PHE A 14 13.54 45.95 -15.99
C PHE A 14 14.47 44.73 -16.05
N ALA A 15 15.14 44.48 -17.17
CA ALA A 15 16.06 43.36 -17.32
C ALA A 15 17.25 43.48 -16.37
N THR A 16 17.80 44.68 -16.18
CA THR A 16 18.87 44.96 -15.22
C THR A 16 18.39 44.79 -13.77
N MET A 17 17.13 45.12 -13.46
CA MET A 17 16.54 44.89 -12.14
C MET A 17 16.26 43.40 -11.88
N ALA A 18 15.84 42.67 -12.91
CA ALA A 18 15.57 41.24 -12.83
C ALA A 18 16.85 40.39 -12.87
N GLU A 19 17.94 40.89 -13.44
CA GLU A 19 19.20 40.16 -13.61
C GLU A 19 19.75 39.59 -12.28
N PRO A 20 19.86 40.35 -11.17
CA PRO A 20 20.28 39.79 -9.89
C PRO A 20 19.32 38.72 -9.36
N LEU A 21 18.01 38.92 -9.51
CA LEU A 21 16.99 37.97 -9.07
C LEU A 21 17.07 36.67 -9.87
N MET A 22 17.30 36.76 -11.18
CA MET A 22 17.49 35.62 -12.07
C MET A 22 18.80 34.89 -11.74
N LYS A 23 19.91 35.62 -11.55
CA LYS A 23 21.19 35.02 -11.17
C LYS A 23 21.13 34.30 -9.83
N SER A 24 20.29 34.75 -8.90
CA SER A 24 20.08 34.07 -7.61
C SER A 24 19.07 32.93 -7.69
N SER A 25 17.98 33.09 -8.45
CA SER A 25 16.87 32.13 -8.49
C SER A 25 17.11 30.97 -9.46
N VAL A 26 17.77 31.21 -10.60
CA VAL A 26 18.04 30.17 -11.61
C VAL A 26 18.86 29.01 -11.03
N PRO A 27 19.96 29.24 -10.28
CA PRO A 27 20.70 28.14 -9.65
C PRO A 27 19.84 27.34 -8.66
N GLN A 28 18.99 28.00 -7.88
CA GLN A 28 18.10 27.34 -6.91
C GLN A 28 17.05 26.47 -7.59
N VAL A 29 16.48 26.95 -8.70
CA VAL A 29 15.54 26.17 -9.52
C VAL A 29 16.25 24.98 -10.16
N ILE A 30 17.44 25.18 -10.73
CA ILE A 30 18.23 24.08 -11.30
C ILE A 30 18.55 23.04 -10.24
N GLN A 31 18.99 23.45 -9.05
CA GLN A 31 19.30 22.53 -7.96
C GLN A 31 18.04 21.79 -7.47
N SER A 32 16.90 22.45 -7.41
CA SER A 32 15.63 21.81 -7.06
C SER A 32 15.20 20.79 -8.12
N LEU A 33 15.38 21.11 -9.41
CA LEU A 33 15.09 20.18 -10.50
C LEU A 33 16.06 19.00 -10.52
N ASP A 34 17.34 19.24 -10.24
CA ASP A 34 18.38 18.21 -10.14
C ASP A 34 18.09 17.27 -8.95
N ASP A 35 17.68 17.79 -7.79
CA ASP A 35 17.27 16.96 -6.66
C ASP A 35 16.03 16.10 -6.98
N LEU A 36 15.04 16.67 -7.68
CA LEU A 36 13.88 15.91 -8.15
C LEU A 36 14.26 14.83 -9.18
N GLU A 37 15.24 15.10 -10.05
CA GLU A 37 15.77 14.14 -11.02
C GLU A 37 16.55 13.01 -10.33
N GLN A 38 17.47 13.35 -9.43
CA GLN A 38 18.28 12.38 -8.66
C GLN A 38 17.40 11.46 -7.79
N ASN A 39 16.32 11.99 -7.21
CA ASN A 39 15.37 11.20 -6.43
C ASN A 39 14.31 10.47 -7.29
N ASN A 40 14.52 10.39 -8.61
CA ASN A 40 13.64 9.69 -9.57
C ASN A 40 12.20 10.23 -9.62
N VAL A 41 11.92 11.44 -9.12
CA VAL A 41 10.55 11.97 -9.01
C VAL A 41 9.92 12.14 -10.39
N PHE A 42 10.66 12.70 -11.36
CA PHE A 42 10.16 12.86 -12.73
C PHE A 42 9.87 11.52 -13.40
N LYS A 43 10.71 10.52 -13.17
CA LYS A 43 10.52 9.17 -13.71
C LYS A 43 9.27 8.50 -13.12
N ILE A 44 9.05 8.61 -11.82
CA ILE A 44 7.85 8.08 -11.16
C ILE A 44 6.61 8.83 -11.66
N ALA A 45 6.67 10.15 -11.81
CA ALA A 45 5.57 10.95 -12.35
C ALA A 45 5.20 10.52 -13.77
N ASP A 46 6.20 10.35 -14.65
CA ASP A 46 5.97 9.89 -16.02
C ASP A 46 5.37 8.48 -16.06
N ILE A 47 5.94 7.52 -15.32
CA ILE A 47 5.40 6.16 -15.21
C ILE A 47 3.96 6.18 -14.68
N SER A 48 3.66 7.03 -13.69
CA SER A 48 2.33 7.17 -13.12
C SER A 48 1.34 7.70 -14.15
N ILE A 49 1.70 8.75 -14.89
CA ILE A 49 0.87 9.30 -15.98
C ILE A 49 0.65 8.27 -17.08
N GLN A 50 1.69 7.53 -17.49
CA GLN A 50 1.55 6.46 -18.48
C GLN A 50 0.66 5.32 -17.99
N THR A 51 0.75 4.98 -16.70
CA THR A 51 -0.08 3.95 -16.08
C THR A 51 -1.53 4.39 -16.05
N LEU A 52 -1.83 5.63 -15.63
CA LEU A 52 -3.19 6.19 -15.68
C LEU A 52 -3.75 6.22 -17.10
N LYS A 53 -2.93 6.58 -18.11
CA LYS A 53 -3.33 6.52 -19.52
C LYS A 53 -3.64 5.11 -20.00
N LYS A 54 -2.87 4.10 -19.57
CA LYS A 54 -3.13 2.69 -19.89
C LYS A 54 -4.44 2.23 -19.26
N ILE A 55 -4.62 2.51 -17.97
CA ILE A 55 -5.84 2.20 -17.23
C ILE A 55 -7.07 2.81 -17.91
N GLY A 56 -7.05 4.12 -18.21
CA GLY A 56 -8.19 4.78 -18.88
C GLY A 56 -8.46 4.33 -20.32
N LYS A 57 -7.51 3.63 -20.96
CA LYS A 57 -7.73 2.97 -22.26
C LYS A 57 -8.23 1.53 -22.14
N THR A 58 -7.89 0.87 -21.03
CA THR A 58 -8.20 -0.55 -20.79
C THR A 58 -9.57 -0.72 -20.14
N TYR A 59 -9.93 0.20 -19.26
CA TYR A 59 -11.17 0.14 -18.49
C TYR A 59 -12.11 1.26 -18.92
N THR A 60 -13.39 0.93 -19.01
CA THR A 60 -14.48 1.88 -19.13
C THR A 60 -14.61 2.73 -17.85
N GLU A 61 -15.35 3.83 -17.93
CA GLU A 61 -15.61 4.68 -16.76
C GLU A 61 -16.28 3.91 -15.62
N GLU A 62 -17.22 3.02 -15.94
CA GLU A 62 -17.93 2.16 -14.99
C GLU A 62 -16.97 1.15 -14.31
N GLU A 63 -16.09 0.51 -15.08
CA GLU A 63 -15.09 -0.41 -14.54
C GLU A 63 -14.07 0.33 -13.64
N PHE A 64 -13.68 1.54 -14.01
CA PHE A 64 -12.77 2.35 -13.20
C PHE A 64 -13.41 2.78 -11.87
N GLN A 65 -14.70 3.12 -11.87
CA GLN A 65 -15.45 3.37 -10.64
C GLN A 65 -15.52 2.11 -9.76
N GLN A 66 -15.79 0.94 -10.34
CA GLN A 66 -15.81 -0.32 -9.60
C GLN A 66 -14.43 -0.67 -8.99
N ILE A 67 -13.33 -0.39 -9.70
CA ILE A 67 -11.97 -0.53 -9.16
C ILE A 67 -11.76 0.43 -7.99
N GLY A 68 -12.17 1.69 -8.13
CA GLY A 68 -12.09 2.70 -7.06
C GLY A 68 -12.85 2.27 -5.80
N ASP A 69 -14.10 1.85 -5.96
CA ASP A 69 -14.93 1.33 -4.86
C ASP A 69 -14.31 0.07 -4.25
N GLY A 70 -13.73 -0.80 -5.08
CA GLY A 70 -12.98 -1.98 -4.66
C GLY A 70 -11.76 -1.62 -3.80
N LEU A 71 -10.99 -0.61 -4.20
CA LEU A 71 -9.84 -0.11 -3.44
C LEU A 71 -10.28 0.45 -2.08
N VAL A 72 -11.38 1.20 -2.02
CA VAL A 72 -11.93 1.68 -0.74
C VAL A 72 -12.32 0.50 0.16
N ARG A 73 -12.98 -0.54 -0.37
CA ARG A 73 -13.28 -1.76 0.41
C ARG A 73 -12.01 -2.47 0.88
N LEU A 74 -10.98 -2.55 0.05
CA LEU A 74 -9.68 -3.11 0.42
C LEU A 74 -9.03 -2.33 1.58
N THR A 75 -9.20 -1.01 1.66
CA THR A 75 -8.71 -0.24 2.83
C THR A 75 -9.44 -0.62 4.13
N GLY A 76 -10.75 -0.91 4.05
CA GLY A 76 -11.50 -1.43 5.20
C GLY A 76 -11.00 -2.80 5.63
N LEU A 77 -10.72 -3.70 4.68
CA LEU A 77 -10.14 -5.00 4.97
C LEU A 77 -8.72 -4.90 5.54
N LEU A 78 -7.89 -3.99 5.02
CA LEU A 78 -6.56 -3.73 5.57
C LEU A 78 -6.65 -3.23 7.01
N ARG A 79 -7.54 -2.27 7.30
CA ARG A 79 -7.78 -1.80 8.66
C ARG A 79 -8.14 -2.97 9.59
N ASP A 80 -9.07 -3.82 9.16
CA ASP A 80 -9.54 -4.95 9.96
C ASP A 80 -8.41 -5.99 10.17
N LEU A 81 -7.61 -6.29 9.14
CA LEU A 81 -6.43 -7.18 9.25
C LEU A 81 -5.30 -6.59 10.11
N THR A 82 -5.19 -5.25 10.17
CA THR A 82 -4.22 -4.54 11.02
C THR A 82 -4.73 -4.26 12.44
N SER A 83 -5.95 -4.73 12.78
CA SER A 83 -6.43 -4.64 14.16
C SER A 83 -5.52 -5.43 15.10
N PRO A 84 -5.35 -4.99 16.36
CA PRO A 84 -4.52 -5.70 17.34
C PRO A 84 -4.89 -7.18 17.47
N GLU A 85 -6.19 -7.50 17.44
CA GLU A 85 -6.71 -8.86 17.57
C GLU A 85 -6.34 -9.73 16.35
N SER A 86 -6.44 -9.17 15.14
CA SER A 86 -6.08 -9.90 13.90
C SER A 86 -4.58 -10.11 13.79
N LEU A 87 -3.78 -9.10 14.13
CA LEU A 87 -2.32 -9.21 14.14
C LEU A 87 -1.84 -10.24 15.17
N ASP A 88 -2.41 -10.25 16.37
CA ASP A 88 -2.07 -11.24 17.42
C ASP A 88 -2.43 -12.67 16.97
N LEU A 89 -3.58 -12.88 16.33
CA LEU A 89 -3.95 -14.17 15.75
C LEU A 89 -2.98 -14.59 14.64
N LEU A 90 -2.66 -13.69 13.71
CA LEU A 90 -1.74 -13.94 12.59
C LEU A 90 -0.32 -14.24 13.09
N GLU A 91 0.17 -13.51 14.09
CA GLU A 91 1.48 -13.73 14.70
C GLU A 91 1.55 -15.09 15.40
N LYS A 92 0.52 -15.45 16.16
CA LYS A 92 0.40 -16.77 16.80
C LYS A 92 0.34 -17.89 15.77
N ALA A 93 -0.44 -17.72 14.70
CA ALA A 93 -0.56 -18.70 13.62
C ALA A 93 0.77 -18.86 12.85
N ALA A 94 1.48 -17.77 12.57
CA ALA A 94 2.76 -17.80 11.88
C ALA A 94 3.87 -18.52 12.66
N ARG A 95 3.76 -18.57 13.99
CA ARG A 95 4.69 -19.31 14.87
C ARG A 95 4.40 -20.79 14.97
N LEU A 96 3.18 -21.24 14.61
CA LEU A 96 2.78 -22.64 14.73
C LEU A 96 3.76 -23.61 14.04
N PRO A 97 4.20 -23.40 12.79
CA PRO A 97 5.12 -24.33 12.12
C PRO A 97 6.47 -24.50 12.84
N GLY A 98 6.93 -23.49 13.59
CA GLY A 98 8.15 -23.59 14.40
C GLY A 98 7.93 -24.19 15.80
N ALA A 99 6.67 -24.32 16.23
CA ALA A 99 6.27 -24.85 17.52
C ALA A 99 5.80 -26.32 17.46
N VAL A 100 5.63 -26.88 16.26
CA VAL A 100 5.24 -28.28 16.05
C VAL A 100 6.20 -28.98 15.09
N ASP A 101 6.52 -30.23 15.40
CA ASP A 101 7.27 -31.09 14.49
C ASP A 101 6.28 -31.78 13.52
N LEU A 102 6.11 -31.16 12.36
CA LEU A 102 5.22 -31.67 11.31
C LEU A 102 5.79 -32.93 10.63
N ASP A 103 7.11 -33.12 10.63
CA ASP A 103 7.76 -34.29 10.05
C ASP A 103 7.56 -35.53 10.93
N ALA A 104 7.40 -35.34 12.24
CA ALA A 104 7.03 -36.40 13.18
C ALA A 104 5.52 -36.70 13.24
N ALA A 105 4.68 -36.02 12.46
CA ALA A 105 3.24 -36.22 12.48
C ALA A 105 2.86 -37.62 11.99
N LYS A 106 2.42 -38.47 12.92
CA LYS A 106 1.97 -39.84 12.62
C LYS A 106 0.46 -39.90 12.38
N PRO A 107 -0.01 -40.81 11.50
CA PRO A 107 -1.44 -41.09 11.36
C PRO A 107 -2.05 -41.47 12.71
N VAL A 108 -3.13 -40.81 13.09
CA VAL A 108 -3.85 -41.09 14.34
C VAL A 108 -4.90 -42.16 14.07
N GLY A 109 -4.70 -43.38 14.56
CA GLY A 109 -5.71 -44.45 14.55
C GLY A 109 -6.80 -44.26 15.61
N PRO A 110 -7.89 -45.05 15.59
CA PRO A 110 -9.05 -44.89 16.48
C PRO A 110 -8.71 -44.92 17.98
N PHE A 111 -7.80 -45.81 18.39
CA PHE A 111 -7.36 -45.92 19.79
C PHE A 111 -6.40 -44.79 20.19
N SER A 112 -5.50 -44.39 19.29
CA SER A 112 -4.64 -43.23 19.54
C SER A 112 -5.41 -41.91 19.55
N MET A 113 -6.54 -41.83 18.85
CA MET A 113 -7.42 -40.66 18.91
C MET A 113 -8.07 -40.52 20.29
N LEU A 114 -8.55 -41.64 20.86
CA LEU A 114 -9.05 -41.67 22.24
C LEU A 114 -7.95 -41.33 23.25
N GLY A 115 -6.73 -41.85 23.04
CA GLY A 115 -5.57 -41.49 23.85
C GLY A 115 -5.21 -40.00 23.76
N ALA A 116 -5.19 -39.44 22.54
CA ALA A 116 -4.91 -38.02 22.31
C ALA A 116 -5.96 -37.12 22.95
N MET A 117 -7.23 -37.54 22.97
CA MET A 117 -8.29 -36.84 23.69
C MET A 117 -8.14 -36.85 25.21
N SER A 118 -7.20 -37.60 25.79
CA SER A 118 -6.88 -37.51 27.22
C SER A 118 -5.87 -36.40 27.53
N ASP A 119 -5.07 -35.98 26.54
CA ASP A 119 -4.03 -34.96 26.66
C ASP A 119 -4.64 -33.55 26.82
N ALA A 120 -4.16 -32.80 27.81
CA ALA A 120 -4.68 -31.48 28.13
C ALA A 120 -4.45 -30.44 27.01
N LYS A 121 -3.28 -30.48 26.34
CA LYS A 121 -2.95 -29.56 25.25
C LYS A 121 -3.80 -29.85 24.01
N VAL A 122 -4.07 -31.12 23.72
CA VAL A 122 -4.97 -31.51 22.63
C VAL A 122 -6.39 -31.01 22.89
N LYS A 123 -6.88 -31.10 24.13
CA LYS A 123 -8.19 -30.53 24.52
C LYS A 123 -8.24 -29.01 24.39
N GLU A 124 -7.19 -28.32 24.82
CA GLU A 124 -7.09 -26.85 24.67
C GLU A 124 -7.13 -26.44 23.18
N GLY A 125 -6.33 -27.09 22.33
CA GLY A 125 -6.34 -26.85 20.89
C GLY A 125 -7.71 -27.13 20.26
N MET A 126 -8.36 -28.22 20.66
CA MET A 126 -9.73 -28.53 20.21
C MET A 126 -10.73 -27.47 20.67
N GLY A 127 -10.58 -26.92 21.88
CA GLY A 127 -11.40 -25.81 22.37
C GLY A 127 -11.28 -24.57 21.49
N VAL A 128 -10.06 -24.19 21.12
CA VAL A 128 -9.80 -23.08 20.17
C VAL A 128 -10.44 -23.37 18.81
N LEU A 129 -10.29 -24.58 18.28
CA LEU A 129 -10.90 -24.98 17.01
C LEU A 129 -12.44 -24.91 17.05
N LEU A 130 -13.05 -25.32 18.17
CA LEU A 130 -14.50 -25.24 18.36
C LEU A 130 -14.98 -23.79 18.45
N GLU A 131 -14.27 -22.90 19.13
CA GLU A 131 -14.59 -21.47 19.15
C GLU A 131 -14.49 -20.83 17.75
N LEU A 132 -13.44 -21.17 16.98
CA LEU A 132 -13.33 -20.74 15.58
C LEU A 132 -14.48 -21.30 14.73
N ALA A 133 -14.86 -22.56 14.94
CA ALA A 133 -15.95 -23.20 14.22
C ALA A 133 -17.31 -22.54 14.52
N LYS A 134 -17.53 -22.03 15.73
CA LYS A 134 -18.74 -21.26 16.08
C LYS A 134 -18.85 -19.94 15.30
N GLY A 135 -17.74 -19.39 14.82
CA GLY A 135 -17.70 -18.19 13.98
C GLY A 135 -17.97 -18.46 12.49
N LEU A 136 -17.77 -19.69 12.01
CA LEU A 136 -17.95 -20.05 10.59
C LEU A 136 -19.36 -19.78 10.02
N PRO A 137 -20.47 -19.86 10.78
CA PRO A 137 -21.78 -19.45 10.28
C PRO A 137 -21.84 -18.01 9.76
N ALA A 138 -21.01 -17.09 10.26
CA ALA A 138 -20.92 -15.72 9.76
C ALA A 138 -20.39 -15.62 8.32
N MET A 139 -19.70 -16.67 7.85
CA MET A 139 -19.16 -16.76 6.48
C MET A 139 -20.16 -17.40 5.50
N LYS A 140 -21.32 -17.88 5.97
CA LYS A 140 -22.35 -18.46 5.11
C LYS A 140 -22.99 -17.37 4.27
N LYS A 141 -22.88 -17.47 2.94
CA LYS A 141 -23.64 -16.59 2.02
C LYS A 141 -25.15 -16.82 2.26
N SER A 142 -25.84 -15.73 2.63
CA SER A 142 -27.31 -15.62 2.60
C SER A 142 -27.80 -15.55 1.17
#